data_AF-A0A5C4S214-F1
#
_entry.id   AF-A0A5C4S214-F1
#
_cell.length_a   1.000
_cell.length_b   1.000
_cell.length_c   1.000
_cell.angle_alpha   90.00
_cell.angle_beta   90.00
_cell.angle_gamma   90.00
#
_symmetry.space_group_name_H-M   'P 1'
#
loop_
_entity.id
_entity.type
_entity.pdbx_description
1 polymer ?
#
loop_
_entity_poly.entity_id
_entity_poly.type
_entity_poly.pdbx_seq_one_letter_code
_entity_poly.pdbx_strand_id
1 'polypeptide(L)'
;MENRKFTGVPEDQTVTVMLEQEMQLDDLYVLYRKWHGEGVTGDDFIFLADDVGEMDTAEIERRVRTSPFAEVTGDILVERGGRFVRARFNIHKV
;
A
#
# COMPACT_ATOMS: atom_id res chain seq x y z
N MET A 1 0.87 -15.23 17.04
CA MET A 1 2.24 -14.76 16.76
C MET A 1 2.09 -13.42 16.05
N GLU A 2 2.60 -12.34 16.64
CA GLU A 2 2.75 -11.08 15.90
C GLU A 2 3.74 -11.33 14.75
N ASN A 3 3.26 -11.15 13.53
CA ASN A 3 4.09 -11.21 12.36
C ASN A 3 4.84 -9.86 12.29
N ARG A 4 6.17 -9.89 12.35
CA ARG A 4 7.01 -8.67 12.44
C ARG A 4 7.50 -8.19 11.08
N LYS A 5 6.88 -8.66 10.00
CA LYS A 5 7.31 -8.39 8.61
C LYS A 5 7.28 -6.91 8.29
N PHE A 6 6.24 -6.21 8.75
CA PHE A 6 6.07 -4.78 8.49
C PHE A 6 6.53 -3.89 9.65
N THR A 7 7.31 -4.43 10.59
CA THR A 7 7.96 -3.61 11.61
C THR A 7 8.95 -2.64 10.97
N GLY A 8 8.77 -1.35 11.25
CA GLY A 8 9.62 -0.27 10.74
C GLY A 8 9.21 0.26 9.36
N VAL A 9 7.99 -0.02 8.90
CA VAL A 9 7.40 0.74 7.78
C VAL A 9 7.43 2.22 8.15
N PRO A 10 8.00 3.10 7.30
CA PRO A 10 8.09 4.53 7.60
C PRO A 10 6.70 5.13 7.88
N GLU A 11 6.62 5.87 8.97
CA GLU A 11 5.46 6.70 9.31
C GLU A 11 5.61 8.06 8.64
N ASP A 12 4.52 8.52 8.02
CA ASP A 12 4.41 9.87 7.49
C ASP A 12 3.62 10.70 8.50
N GLN A 13 4.27 11.72 9.06
CA GLN A 13 3.68 12.55 10.12
C GLN A 13 2.56 13.48 9.61
N THR A 14 2.42 13.62 8.30
CA THR A 14 1.37 14.43 7.67
C THR A 14 0.05 13.67 7.53
N VAL A 15 0.07 12.34 7.72
CA VAL A 15 -1.10 11.48 7.60
C VAL A 15 -1.46 10.84 8.94
N THR A 16 -2.74 10.66 9.17
CA THR A 16 -3.31 9.87 10.25
C THR A 16 -3.81 8.55 9.67
N VAL A 17 -3.26 7.43 10.15
CA VAL A 17 -3.70 6.09 9.77
C VAL A 17 -4.95 5.73 10.57
N MET A 18 -6.05 5.46 9.87
CA MET A 18 -7.35 5.10 10.45
C MET A 18 -7.52 3.59 10.62
N LEU A 19 -6.93 2.83 9.70
CA LEU A 19 -6.95 1.38 9.68
C LEU A 19 -5.59 0.90 9.24
N GLU A 20 -5.07 -0.11 9.94
CA GLU A 20 -3.87 -0.83 9.55
C GLU A 20 -4.13 -2.33 9.74
N GLN A 21 -3.87 -3.13 8.71
CA GLN A 21 -4.09 -4.57 8.76
C GLN A 21 -3.12 -5.32 7.85
N GLU A 22 -2.44 -6.31 8.38
CA GLU A 22 -1.70 -7.29 7.58
C GLU A 22 -2.66 -8.28 6.93
N MET A 23 -2.48 -8.53 5.63
CA MET A 23 -3.35 -9.41 4.85
C MET A 23 -2.63 -10.06 3.67
N GLN A 24 -3.32 -10.96 2.96
CA GLN A 24 -2.86 -11.51 1.69
C GLN A 24 -3.55 -10.79 0.54
N LEU A 25 -2.75 -10.33 -0.42
CA LEU A 25 -3.19 -9.87 -1.73
C LEU A 25 -2.68 -10.89 -2.76
N ASP A 26 -3.58 -11.74 -3.23
CA ASP A 26 -3.24 -12.94 -4.02
C ASP A 26 -2.22 -13.84 -3.27
N ASP A 27 -1.03 -14.01 -3.85
CA ASP A 27 0.11 -14.76 -3.30
C ASP A 27 1.07 -13.89 -2.48
N LEU A 28 0.81 -12.57 -2.38
CA LEU A 28 1.68 -11.63 -1.69
C LEU A 28 1.15 -11.30 -0.29
N TYR A 29 2.07 -11.19 0.66
CA TYR A 29 1.75 -10.67 1.99
C TYR A 29 1.92 -9.15 1.99
N VAL A 30 0.90 -8.42 2.42
CA VAL A 30 0.87 -6.94 2.36
C VAL A 30 0.39 -6.36 3.68
N LEU A 31 0.85 -5.16 3.98
CA LEU A 31 0.22 -4.30 4.99
C LEU A 31 -0.72 -3.33 4.27
N TYR A 32 -2.00 -3.45 4.56
CA TYR A 32 -3.03 -2.53 4.10
C TYR A 32 -3.20 -1.38 5.11
N ARG A 33 -3.24 -0.15 4.62
CA ARG A 33 -3.55 1.04 5.43
C ARG A 33 -4.64 1.87 4.78
N LYS A 34 -5.55 2.41 5.59
CA LYS A 34 -6.38 3.56 5.24
C LYS A 34 -5.90 4.77 6.00
N TRP A 35 -5.78 5.91 5.33
CA TRP A 35 -5.25 7.13 5.94
C TRP A 35 -6.02 8.37 5.48
N HIS A 36 -5.89 9.44 6.25
CA HIS A 36 -6.28 10.79 5.85
C HIS A 36 -5.18 11.79 6.24
N GLY A 37 -4.97 12.83 5.46
CA GLY A 37 -3.95 13.85 5.69
C GLY A 37 -4.12 15.00 4.71
N GLU A 38 -3.87 16.22 5.18
CA GLU A 38 -3.88 17.44 4.34
C GLU A 38 -5.15 17.62 3.47
N GLY A 39 -6.33 17.21 3.96
CA GLY A 39 -7.59 17.28 3.19
C GLY A 39 -7.73 16.23 2.10
N VAL A 40 -6.95 15.15 2.16
CA VAL A 40 -6.97 14.02 1.24
C VAL A 40 -7.12 12.73 2.05
N THR A 41 -7.80 11.75 1.48
CA THR A 41 -7.85 10.36 1.98
C THR A 41 -7.22 9.44 0.97
N GLY A 42 -6.75 8.29 1.42
CA GLY A 42 -6.30 7.24 0.53
C GLY A 42 -6.02 5.94 1.24
N ASP A 43 -5.70 4.96 0.40
CA ASP A 43 -5.35 3.61 0.80
C ASP A 43 -3.91 3.33 0.36
N ASP A 44 -3.17 2.58 1.17
CA ASP A 44 -1.85 2.06 0.81
C ASP A 44 -1.84 0.54 0.91
N PHE A 45 -1.25 -0.13 -0.09
CA PHE A 45 -0.69 -1.46 0.07
C PHE A 45 0.82 -1.35 0.19
N ILE A 46 1.38 -1.95 1.23
CA ILE A 46 2.80 -1.94 1.50
C ILE A 46 3.32 -3.37 1.39
N PHE A 47 4.20 -3.58 0.43
CA PHE A 47 4.84 -4.86 0.10
C PHE A 47 6.25 -4.89 0.70
N LEU A 48 6.76 -6.09 0.98
CA LEU A 48 8.19 -6.28 1.20
C LEU A 48 8.92 -6.18 -0.13
N ALA A 49 10.03 -5.44 -0.17
CA ALA A 49 10.82 -5.28 -1.38
C ALA A 49 11.35 -6.63 -1.92
N ASP A 50 11.65 -7.58 -1.03
CA ASP A 50 12.10 -8.92 -1.40
C ASP A 50 10.99 -9.73 -2.11
N ASP A 51 9.71 -9.48 -1.78
CA ASP A 51 8.56 -10.20 -2.37
C ASP A 51 8.18 -9.66 -3.75
N VAL A 52 8.49 -8.39 -4.06
CA VAL A 52 8.12 -7.71 -5.31
C VAL A 52 9.32 -7.16 -6.09
N GLY A 53 10.53 -7.59 -5.75
CA GLY A 53 11.78 -7.01 -6.26
C GLY A 53 11.95 -7.13 -7.78
N GLU A 54 11.48 -8.24 -8.36
CA GLU A 54 11.53 -8.48 -9.82
C GLU A 54 10.30 -7.92 -10.55
N MET A 55 9.23 -7.55 -9.83
CA MET A 55 8.04 -6.96 -10.43
C MET A 55 8.35 -5.52 -10.81
N ASP A 56 7.94 -5.10 -12.00
CA ASP A 56 7.96 -3.68 -12.38
C ASP A 56 6.76 -2.94 -11.77
N THR A 57 6.72 -1.62 -11.98
CA THR A 57 5.61 -0.79 -11.48
C THR A 57 4.26 -1.18 -12.08
N ALA A 58 4.22 -1.54 -13.37
CA ALA A 58 2.98 -1.89 -14.05
C ALA A 58 2.36 -3.18 -13.50
N GLU A 59 3.19 -4.17 -13.15
CA GLU A 59 2.76 -5.42 -12.53
C GLU A 59 2.19 -5.19 -11.13
N ILE A 60 2.82 -4.32 -10.32
CA ILE A 60 2.31 -3.95 -9.00
C ILE A 60 0.97 -3.23 -9.14
N GLU A 61 0.87 -2.23 -10.03
CA GLU A 61 -0.39 -1.52 -10.28
C GLU A 61 -1.50 -2.47 -10.74
N ARG A 62 -1.18 -3.42 -11.62
CA ARG A 62 -2.13 -4.42 -12.10
C ARG A 62 -2.71 -5.22 -10.94
N ARG A 63 -1.86 -5.72 -10.04
CA ARG A 63 -2.28 -6.48 -8.85
C ARG A 63 -3.14 -5.67 -7.90
N VAL A 64 -2.76 -4.41 -7.65
CA VAL A 64 -3.57 -3.49 -6.83
C VAL A 64 -4.93 -3.24 -7.48
N ARG A 65 -4.97 -2.98 -8.79
CA ARG A 65 -6.19 -2.68 -9.55
C ARG A 65 -7.14 -3.88 -9.66
N THR A 66 -6.62 -5.10 -9.67
CA THR A 66 -7.44 -6.32 -9.65
C THR A 66 -7.92 -6.71 -8.25
N SER A 67 -7.43 -6.04 -7.20
CA SER A 67 -7.89 -6.28 -5.84
C SER A 67 -9.31 -5.77 -5.63
N PRO A 68 -10.07 -6.32 -4.67
CA PRO A 68 -11.40 -5.81 -4.33
C PRO A 68 -11.37 -4.45 -3.60
N PHE A 69 -10.18 -3.90 -3.34
CA PHE A 69 -10.01 -2.65 -2.59
C PHE A 69 -9.88 -1.43 -3.52
N ALA A 70 -9.28 -1.58 -4.70
CA ALA A 70 -8.99 -0.46 -5.58
C ALA A 70 -10.20 -0.06 -6.43
N GLU A 71 -10.42 1.24 -6.59
CA GLU A 71 -11.32 1.76 -7.60
C GLU A 71 -10.81 1.48 -9.01
N VAL A 72 -11.72 1.10 -9.91
CA VAL A 72 -11.38 0.64 -11.28
C VAL A 72 -10.60 1.69 -12.08
N THR A 73 -10.89 2.98 -11.85
CA THR A 73 -10.34 4.10 -12.64
C THR A 73 -9.43 5.03 -11.85
N GLY A 74 -9.09 4.68 -10.60
CA GLY A 74 -8.23 5.50 -9.76
C GLY A 74 -6.77 5.46 -10.21
N ASP A 75 -6.07 6.58 -9.99
CA ASP A 75 -4.61 6.63 -10.10
C ASP A 75 -3.98 5.76 -9.00
N ILE A 76 -2.89 5.08 -9.36
CA ILE A 76 -2.08 4.30 -8.43
C ILE A 76 -0.66 4.85 -8.49
N LEU A 77 -0.11 5.23 -7.34
CA LEU A 77 1.26 5.71 -7.22
C LEU A 77 2.12 4.64 -6.54
N VAL A 78 3.17 4.17 -7.21
CA VAL A 78 4.11 3.18 -6.65
C VAL A 78 5.42 3.85 -6.26
N GLU A 79 5.76 3.76 -4.97
CA GLU A 79 6.98 4.29 -4.37
C GLU A 79 7.85 3.12 -3.89
N ARG A 80 9.11 3.06 -4.33
CA ARG A 80 10.08 2.05 -3.88
C ARG A 80 11.07 2.67 -2.91
N GLY A 81 11.24 2.08 -1.73
CA GLY A 81 12.13 2.65 -0.71
C GLY A 81 12.59 1.64 0.33
N GLY A 82 13.90 1.37 0.36
CA GLY A 82 14.50 0.48 1.36
C GLY A 82 13.92 -0.93 1.32
N ARG A 83 13.36 -1.38 2.45
CA ARG A 83 12.76 -2.72 2.60
C ARG A 83 11.32 -2.83 2.11
N PHE A 84 10.71 -1.71 1.70
CA PHE A 84 9.29 -1.67 1.39
C PHE A 84 9.01 -1.06 0.02
N VAL A 85 7.94 -1.51 -0.61
CA VAL A 85 7.34 -0.88 -1.77
C VAL A 85 5.93 -0.50 -1.40
N ARG A 86 5.55 0.76 -1.60
CA ARG A 86 4.22 1.28 -1.30
C ARG A 86 3.48 1.53 -2.59
N ALA A 87 2.26 1.01 -2.71
CA ALA A 87 1.31 1.40 -3.73
C ALA A 87 0.16 2.16 -3.07
N ARG A 88 0.01 3.43 -3.42
CA ARG A 88 -1.03 4.32 -2.93
C ARG A 88 -2.16 4.43 -3.96
N PHE A 89 -3.39 4.29 -3.53
CA PHE A 89 -4.58 4.25 -4.38
C PHE A 89 -5.81 4.80 -3.65
N ASN A 90 -6.96 4.86 -4.34
CA ASN A 90 -8.20 5.46 -3.82
C ASN A 90 -7.99 6.87 -3.22
N ILE A 91 -7.22 7.70 -3.92
CA ILE A 91 -6.85 9.03 -3.43
C ILE A 91 -7.98 10.02 -3.71
N HIS A 92 -8.63 10.52 -2.66
CA HIS A 92 -9.76 11.44 -2.79
C HIS A 92 -9.57 12.70 -1.95
N LYS A 93 -9.94 13.85 -2.51
CA LYS A 93 -10.06 15.09 -1.73
C LYS A 93 -11.27 15.01 -0.80
N VAL A 94 -11.10 15.49 0.42
CA VAL A 94 -12.12 15.60 1.47
C VAL A 94 -12.66 17.03 1.53
#